data_AF-A0A7D9IUX8-F1
#
_entry.id   AF-A0A7D9IUX8-F1
#
_cell.length_a   1.000
_cell.length_b   1.000
_cell.length_c   1.000
_cell.angle_alpha   90.00
_cell.angle_beta   90.00
_cell.angle_gamma   90.00
#
_symmetry.space_group_name_H-M   'P 1'
#
loop_
_entity.id
_entity.type
_entity.pdbx_description
1 polymer ?
#
loop_
_entity_poly.entity_id
_entity_poly.type
_entity_poly.pdbx_seq_one_letter_code
_entity_poly.pdbx_strand_id
1 'polypeptide(L)'
;MGLSAQKTFKKQVNNLVDVIRTMGNPFLDDFPELVTLDRRDCMDDAVAEAVVNLEQLGKKQYQDFVKAVIKDRTISITNPIKKNKLPLYGKRPSRAKSKQSKTITALQNNVALFAQLYIAMQSRDADLEEFFSHEVQGFPPSLSEFGNLRLPNAKSELMKCIIQPQQPEPPPTFDCRICDGAVIVHCLPVTGAITFDDYADKVFIPYLRGQDSRRVDVV
;
A
#
# COMPACT_ATOMS: atom_id res chain seq x y z
N MET A 1 1.71 33.96 5.16
CA MET A 1 2.47 33.02 4.30
C MET A 1 3.73 32.58 5.03
N GLY A 2 4.02 31.29 5.12
CA GLY A 2 5.19 30.78 5.85
C GLY A 2 6.52 31.01 5.15
N LEU A 3 7.61 31.11 5.92
CA LEU A 3 8.99 31.36 5.43
C LEU A 3 9.43 30.37 4.34
N SER A 4 8.95 29.12 4.41
CA SER A 4 9.20 28.08 3.40
C SER A 4 8.61 28.43 2.04
N ALA A 5 7.36 28.92 2.01
CA ALA A 5 6.70 29.30 0.76
C ALA A 5 7.42 30.47 0.07
N GLN A 6 7.91 31.44 0.86
CA GLN A 6 8.69 32.56 0.34
C GLN A 6 10.04 32.13 -0.26
N LYS A 7 10.76 31.21 0.40
CA LYS A 7 12.01 30.65 -0.12
C LYS A 7 11.80 29.90 -1.44
N THR A 8 10.75 29.09 -1.51
CA THR A 8 10.39 28.35 -2.73
C THR A 8 10.03 29.30 -3.87
N PHE A 9 9.19 30.30 -3.59
CA PHE A 9 8.82 31.31 -4.58
C PHE A 9 10.05 32.05 -5.12
N LYS A 10 10.93 32.54 -4.23
CA LYS A 10 12.18 33.20 -4.63
C LYS A 10 13.04 32.31 -5.54
N LYS A 11 13.15 31.02 -5.22
CA LYS A 11 13.87 30.06 -6.06
C LYS A 11 13.25 29.91 -7.44
N GLN A 12 11.93 29.77 -7.52
CA GLN A 12 11.21 29.64 -8.80
C GLN A 12 11.37 30.89 -9.68
N VAL A 13 11.25 32.08 -9.08
CA VAL A 13 11.46 33.35 -9.78
C VAL A 13 12.88 33.45 -10.32
N ASN A 14 13.89 33.12 -9.49
CA ASN A 14 15.28 33.15 -9.93
C ASN A 14 15.53 32.18 -11.09
N ASN A 15 15.03 30.93 -11.00
CA ASN A 15 15.15 29.96 -12.08
C ASN A 15 14.53 30.48 -13.38
N LEU A 16 13.34 31.07 -13.32
CA LEU A 16 12.67 31.64 -14.49
C LEU A 16 13.48 32.78 -15.11
N VAL A 17 14.00 33.69 -14.27
CA VAL A 17 14.86 34.79 -14.73
C VAL A 17 16.12 34.27 -15.41
N ASP A 18 16.73 33.23 -14.84
CA ASP A 18 17.92 32.61 -15.40
C ASP A 18 17.63 31.92 -16.75
N VAL A 19 16.50 31.21 -16.88
CA VAL A 19 16.07 30.63 -18.16
C VAL A 19 15.82 31.72 -19.20
N ILE A 20 15.10 32.79 -18.86
CA ILE A 20 14.85 33.90 -19.80
C ILE A 20 16.17 34.52 -20.29
N ARG A 21 17.16 34.67 -19.40
CA ARG A 21 18.48 35.23 -19.74
C ARG A 21 19.33 34.29 -20.59
N THR A 22 19.30 33.00 -20.31
CA THR A 22 20.21 32.01 -20.91
C THR A 22 19.64 31.35 -22.15
N MET A 23 18.34 31.09 -22.16
CA MET A 23 17.64 30.33 -23.20
C MET A 23 16.70 31.20 -24.03
N GLY A 24 16.47 32.45 -23.64
CA GLY A 24 15.55 33.37 -24.30
C GLY A 24 14.17 33.37 -23.65
N ASN A 25 13.34 34.35 -24.02
CA ASN A 25 12.00 34.50 -23.45
C ASN A 25 11.04 33.45 -24.03
N PRO A 26 10.57 32.48 -23.22
CA PRO A 26 9.75 31.38 -23.72
C PRO A 26 8.35 31.82 -24.20
N PHE A 27 7.93 33.06 -23.94
CA PHE A 27 6.65 33.61 -24.41
C PHE A 27 6.74 34.26 -25.79
N LEU A 28 7.94 34.43 -26.34
CA LEU A 28 8.14 34.98 -27.69
C LEU A 28 8.32 33.91 -28.76
N ASP A 29 8.55 32.68 -28.31
CA ASP A 29 8.78 31.53 -29.18
C ASP A 29 7.48 30.76 -29.36
N ASP A 30 7.27 30.22 -30.57
CA ASP A 30 6.13 29.37 -30.88
C ASP A 30 6.57 27.89 -30.83
N PHE A 31 6.46 27.29 -29.65
CA PHE A 31 6.79 25.88 -29.42
C PHE A 31 5.53 25.01 -29.53
N PRO A 32 5.50 23.98 -30.39
CA PRO A 32 4.39 23.03 -30.42
C PRO A 32 4.37 22.13 -29.18
N GLU A 33 5.50 21.97 -28.49
CA GLU A 33 5.62 21.14 -27.30
C GLU A 33 5.20 21.86 -26.01
N LEU A 34 4.64 21.10 -25.08
CA LEU A 34 4.36 21.59 -23.73
C LEU A 34 5.66 21.67 -22.91
N VAL A 35 6.11 22.88 -22.58
CA VAL A 35 7.39 23.12 -21.89
C VAL A 35 7.23 23.71 -20.48
N THR A 36 8.19 23.44 -19.60
CA THR A 36 8.29 24.11 -18.29
C THR A 36 8.99 25.44 -18.38
N LEU A 37 8.45 26.47 -17.71
CA LEU A 37 9.02 27.82 -17.78
C LEU A 37 10.35 27.97 -17.02
N ASP A 38 10.56 27.23 -15.93
CA ASP A 38 11.73 27.38 -15.06
C ASP A 38 12.95 26.56 -15.53
N ARG A 39 12.78 25.69 -16.53
CA ARG A 39 13.84 24.80 -17.06
C ARG A 39 13.85 24.67 -18.57
N ARG A 40 12.74 25.01 -19.24
CA ARG A 40 12.48 24.74 -20.66
C ARG A 40 12.53 23.24 -21.00
N ASP A 41 12.26 22.37 -20.03
CA ASP A 41 12.15 20.93 -20.26
C ASP A 41 10.82 20.64 -20.97
N CYS A 42 10.87 19.90 -22.09
CA CYS A 42 9.68 19.37 -22.77
C CYS A 42 9.02 18.27 -21.94
N MET A 43 7.69 18.32 -21.88
CA MET A 43 6.88 17.29 -21.24
C MET A 43 6.69 16.08 -22.15
N ASP A 44 6.36 14.95 -21.53
CA ASP A 44 5.95 13.74 -22.24
C ASP A 44 4.66 14.00 -23.03
N ASP A 45 4.58 13.45 -24.25
CA ASP A 45 3.43 13.65 -25.15
C ASP A 45 2.11 13.25 -24.49
N ALA A 46 2.10 12.23 -23.62
CA ALA A 46 0.90 11.82 -22.91
C ALA A 46 0.41 12.89 -21.91
N VAL A 47 1.34 13.65 -21.33
CA VAL A 47 1.00 14.79 -20.45
C VAL A 47 0.48 15.95 -21.28
N ALA A 48 1.12 16.24 -22.42
CA ALA A 48 0.69 17.31 -23.33
C ALA A 48 -0.73 17.05 -23.85
N GLU A 49 -0.99 15.84 -24.35
CA GLU A 49 -2.31 15.40 -24.82
C GLU A 49 -3.36 15.47 -23.71
N ALA A 50 -3.01 15.05 -22.49
CA ALA A 50 -3.94 15.10 -21.36
C ALA A 50 -4.31 16.54 -20.96
N VAL A 51 -3.37 17.49 -21.05
CA VAL A 51 -3.61 18.91 -20.76
C VAL A 51 -4.48 19.55 -21.83
N VAL A 52 -4.18 19.30 -23.11
CA VAL A 52 -4.94 19.82 -24.26
C VAL A 52 -6.40 19.35 -24.21
N ASN A 53 -6.63 18.07 -23.91
CA ASN A 53 -7.96 17.47 -23.91
C ASN A 53 -8.74 17.65 -22.60
N LEU A 54 -8.16 18.30 -21.58
CA LEU A 54 -8.71 18.36 -20.24
C LEU A 54 -10.08 19.04 -20.20
N GLU A 55 -10.24 20.13 -20.94
CA GLU A 55 -11.50 20.88 -21.02
C GLU A 55 -12.59 20.06 -21.73
N GLN A 56 -12.25 19.44 -22.87
CA GLN A 56 -13.19 18.62 -23.64
C GLN A 56 -13.67 17.42 -22.82
N LEU A 57 -12.75 16.76 -22.11
CA LEU A 57 -13.08 15.67 -21.19
C LEU A 57 -14.04 16.13 -20.10
N GLY A 58 -13.78 17.28 -19.46
CA GLY A 58 -14.65 17.85 -18.43
C GLY A 58 -16.05 18.18 -18.95
N LYS A 59 -16.14 18.80 -20.14
CA LYS A 59 -17.42 19.10 -20.80
C LYS A 59 -18.22 17.83 -21.09
N LYS A 60 -17.56 16.79 -21.60
CA LYS A 60 -18.20 15.48 -21.86
C LYS A 60 -18.74 14.85 -20.58
N GLN A 61 -17.93 14.81 -19.53
CA GLN A 61 -18.34 14.23 -18.25
C GLN A 61 -19.51 14.98 -17.61
N TYR A 62 -19.52 16.30 -17.72
CA TYR A 62 -20.66 17.10 -17.28
C TYR A 62 -21.94 16.76 -18.06
N GLN A 63 -21.85 16.68 -19.39
CA GLN A 63 -22.99 16.32 -20.24
C GLN A 63 -23.53 14.92 -19.92
N ASP A 64 -22.63 13.94 -19.74
CA ASP A 64 -22.97 12.57 -19.38
C ASP A 64 -23.67 12.52 -18.01
N PHE A 65 -23.17 13.29 -17.02
CA PHE A 65 -23.78 13.39 -15.70
C PHE A 65 -25.19 13.99 -15.77
N VAL A 66 -25.36 15.13 -16.44
CA VAL A 66 -26.67 15.79 -16.59
C VAL A 66 -27.66 14.85 -17.27
N LYS A 67 -27.22 14.14 -18.31
CA LYS A 67 -28.07 13.18 -19.00
C LYS A 67 -28.46 12.01 -18.08
N ALA A 68 -27.50 11.30 -17.51
CA ALA A 68 -27.75 10.06 -16.77
C ALA A 68 -28.44 10.28 -15.41
N VAL A 69 -28.07 11.34 -14.69
CA VAL A 69 -28.56 11.59 -13.32
C VAL A 69 -29.82 12.46 -13.33
N ILE A 70 -29.85 13.52 -14.16
CA ILE A 70 -30.93 14.53 -14.10
C ILE A 70 -32.06 14.22 -15.07
N LYS A 71 -31.73 13.93 -16.34
CA LYS A 71 -32.73 13.69 -17.39
C LYS A 71 -33.27 12.27 -17.35
N ASP A 72 -32.39 11.29 -17.50
CA ASP A 72 -32.74 9.88 -17.66
C ASP A 72 -32.96 9.19 -16.30
N ARG A 73 -32.43 9.76 -15.21
CA ARG A 73 -32.52 9.26 -13.82
C ARG A 73 -32.10 7.79 -13.66
N THR A 74 -31.18 7.34 -14.49
CA THR A 74 -30.65 5.96 -14.47
C THR A 74 -29.60 5.76 -13.40
N ILE A 75 -29.00 6.84 -12.90
CA ILE A 75 -27.95 6.83 -11.87
C ILE A 75 -28.40 7.71 -10.70
N SER A 76 -28.26 7.21 -9.47
CA SER A 76 -28.55 7.99 -8.26
C SER A 76 -27.64 9.20 -8.14
N ILE A 77 -28.21 10.34 -7.73
CA ILE A 77 -27.47 11.57 -7.41
C ILE A 77 -26.50 11.39 -6.23
N THR A 78 -26.72 10.38 -5.38
CA THR A 78 -25.85 10.07 -4.23
C THR A 78 -24.61 9.27 -4.63
N ASN A 79 -24.53 8.80 -5.88
CA ASN A 79 -23.39 8.00 -6.32
C ASN A 79 -22.11 8.85 -6.37
N PRO A 80 -20.96 8.31 -5.89
CA PRO A 80 -19.70 9.04 -5.94
C PRO A 80 -19.25 9.36 -7.37
N ILE A 81 -18.83 10.61 -7.59
CA ILE A 81 -18.18 11.02 -8.85
C ILE A 81 -16.72 10.56 -8.82
N LYS A 82 -16.35 9.73 -9.78
CA LYS A 82 -14.97 9.22 -9.89
C LYS A 82 -14.02 10.34 -10.28
N LYS A 83 -12.86 10.40 -9.62
CA LYS A 83 -11.78 11.33 -9.98
C LYS A 83 -11.08 10.89 -11.28
N ASN A 84 -10.75 11.85 -12.12
CA ASN A 84 -9.91 11.62 -13.29
C ASN A 84 -8.45 11.42 -12.89
N LYS A 85 -7.84 10.31 -13.34
CA LYS A 85 -6.42 10.01 -13.13
C LYS A 85 -5.63 10.41 -14.37
N LEU A 86 -5.56 11.70 -14.64
CA LEU A 86 -4.79 12.23 -15.77
C LEU A 86 -3.29 12.28 -15.42
N PRO A 87 -2.40 11.95 -16.37
CA PRO A 87 -0.97 12.18 -16.22
C PRO A 87 -0.72 13.70 -16.30
N LEU A 88 -0.72 14.38 -15.15
CA LEU A 88 -0.37 15.80 -15.04
C LEU A 88 1.09 15.96 -14.58
N TYR A 89 1.50 17.21 -14.34
CA TYR A 89 2.81 17.62 -13.81
C TYR A 89 3.05 17.05 -12.39
N GLY A 90 3.28 15.75 -12.30
CA GLY A 90 3.12 15.03 -11.05
C GLY A 90 3.51 13.57 -11.12
N LYS A 91 4.54 13.26 -11.91
CA LYS A 91 5.50 12.16 -11.76
C LYS A 91 6.21 12.02 -13.10
N ARG A 92 7.54 12.19 -13.11
CA ARG A 92 8.35 11.48 -14.10
C ARG A 92 7.92 10.01 -14.01
N PRO A 93 7.64 9.30 -15.11
CA PRO A 93 7.49 7.86 -15.03
C PRO A 93 8.73 7.38 -14.27
N SER A 94 8.53 6.82 -13.08
CA SER A 94 9.65 6.18 -12.39
C SER A 94 10.05 5.08 -13.36
N ARG A 95 11.17 5.25 -14.07
CA ARG A 95 11.71 4.20 -14.94
C ARG A 95 11.56 2.92 -14.14
N ALA A 96 10.78 1.97 -14.66
CA ALA A 96 10.54 0.71 -13.96
C ALA A 96 11.93 0.18 -13.59
N LYS A 97 12.28 0.23 -12.30
CA LYS A 97 13.62 -0.14 -11.86
C LYS A 97 13.82 -1.57 -12.36
N SER A 98 14.81 -1.76 -13.24
CA SER A 98 15.12 -3.09 -13.75
C SER A 98 15.36 -4.03 -12.56
N LYS A 99 15.19 -5.34 -12.75
CA LYS A 99 15.47 -6.32 -11.69
C LYS A 99 16.86 -6.11 -11.08
N GLN A 100 17.85 -5.74 -11.90
CA GLN A 100 19.21 -5.38 -11.48
C GLN A 100 19.26 -4.15 -10.56
N SER A 101 18.48 -3.10 -10.83
CA SER A 101 18.44 -1.90 -9.97
C SER A 101 17.91 -2.21 -8.57
N LYS A 102 16.95 -3.15 -8.45
CA LYS A 102 16.45 -3.61 -7.14
C LYS A 102 17.54 -4.39 -6.39
N THR A 103 18.27 -5.26 -7.09
CA THR A 103 19.41 -6.01 -6.51
C THR A 103 20.50 -5.09 -5.98
N ILE A 104 20.87 -4.04 -6.73
CA ILE A 104 21.90 -3.07 -6.32
C ILE A 104 21.48 -2.33 -5.04
N THR A 105 20.22 -1.90 -4.94
CA THR A 105 19.71 -1.24 -3.73
C THR A 105 19.70 -2.19 -2.52
N ALA A 106 19.33 -3.46 -2.72
CA ALA A 106 19.38 -4.45 -1.64
C ALA A 106 20.82 -4.68 -1.13
N LEU A 107 21.80 -4.77 -2.04
CA LEU A 107 23.21 -4.90 -1.68
C LEU A 107 23.73 -3.67 -0.90
N GLN A 108 23.37 -2.45 -1.31
CA GLN A 108 23.75 -1.23 -0.59
C GLN A 108 23.19 -1.21 0.85
N ASN A 109 21.93 -1.63 1.03
CA ASN A 109 21.32 -1.72 2.35
C ASN A 109 22.00 -2.80 3.22
N ASN A 110 22.33 -3.95 2.64
CA ASN A 110 23.05 -5.02 3.35
C ASN A 110 24.46 -4.56 3.79
N VAL A 111 25.17 -3.81 2.94
CA VAL A 111 26.48 -3.23 3.29
C VAL A 111 26.37 -2.22 4.44
N ALA A 112 25.34 -1.38 4.44
CA ALA A 112 25.11 -0.43 5.54
C ALA A 112 24.78 -1.14 6.86
N LEU A 113 23.93 -2.17 6.82
CA LEU A 113 23.60 -3.00 7.98
C LEU A 113 24.84 -3.76 8.50
N PHE A 114 25.64 -4.31 7.59
CA PHE A 114 26.89 -4.98 7.91
C PHE A 114 27.86 -4.05 8.64
N ALA A 115 28.07 -2.84 8.13
CA ALA A 115 28.94 -1.87 8.77
C ALA A 115 28.49 -1.53 10.20
N GLN A 116 27.17 -1.38 10.41
CA GLN A 116 26.61 -1.12 11.75
C GLN A 116 26.78 -2.29 12.70
N LEU A 117 26.51 -3.52 12.24
CA LEU A 117 26.64 -4.73 13.06
C LEU A 117 28.11 -5.02 13.38
N TYR A 118 29.02 -4.85 12.43
CA TYR A 118 30.46 -4.99 12.66
C TYR A 118 30.96 -4.04 13.76
N ILE A 119 30.54 -2.76 13.72
CA ILE A 119 30.87 -1.79 14.78
C ILE A 119 30.29 -2.23 16.13
N ALA A 120 29.05 -2.73 16.15
CA ALA A 120 28.42 -3.22 17.37
C ALA A 120 29.14 -4.44 17.96
N MET A 121 29.64 -5.35 17.11
CA MET A 121 30.39 -6.54 17.52
C MET A 121 31.73 -6.20 18.18
N GLN A 122 32.43 -5.17 17.71
CA GLN A 122 33.67 -4.71 18.35
C GLN A 122 33.47 -4.30 19.81
N SER A 123 32.26 -3.85 20.19
CA SER A 123 31.95 -3.46 21.56
C SER A 123 31.56 -4.62 22.48
N ARG A 124 31.35 -5.83 21.95
CA ARG A 124 30.71 -6.95 22.67
C ARG A 124 31.52 -8.26 22.68
N ASP A 125 32.75 -8.24 22.16
CA ASP A 125 33.59 -9.45 22.03
C ASP A 125 32.85 -10.63 21.37
N ALA A 126 32.08 -10.31 20.32
CA ALA A 126 31.22 -11.27 19.64
C ALA A 126 32.01 -12.08 18.60
N ASP A 127 31.69 -13.37 18.47
CA ASP A 127 32.31 -14.26 17.48
C ASP A 127 31.84 -13.92 16.07
N LEU A 128 32.80 -13.56 15.20
CA LEU A 128 32.56 -13.26 13.79
C LEU A 128 32.14 -14.50 13.01
N GLU A 129 32.66 -15.68 13.36
CA GLU A 129 32.37 -16.92 12.65
C GLU A 129 30.91 -17.36 12.89
N GLU A 130 30.46 -17.30 14.15
CA GLU A 130 29.07 -17.53 14.52
C GLU A 130 28.14 -16.50 13.85
N PHE A 131 28.51 -15.23 13.83
CA PHE A 131 27.69 -14.18 13.20
C PHE A 131 27.50 -14.40 11.69
N PHE A 132 28.56 -14.75 10.95
CA PHE A 132 28.49 -15.04 9.52
C PHE A 132 27.83 -16.38 9.20
N SER A 133 27.63 -17.25 10.20
CA SER A 133 26.85 -18.47 10.03
C SER A 133 25.34 -18.19 9.83
N HIS A 134 24.89 -16.97 10.12
CA HIS A 134 23.50 -16.54 9.98
C HIS A 134 23.31 -15.51 8.86
N GLU A 135 22.14 -15.55 8.23
CA GLU A 135 21.83 -14.65 7.12
C GLU A 135 21.55 -13.22 7.64
N VAL A 136 22.43 -12.27 7.32
CA VAL A 136 22.33 -10.87 7.76
C VAL A 136 21.45 -10.08 6.78
N GLN A 137 20.13 -10.21 6.93
CA GLN A 137 19.16 -9.40 6.19
C GLN A 137 18.35 -8.52 7.14
N GLY A 138 17.90 -7.34 6.65
CA GLY A 138 17.03 -6.44 7.42
C GLY A 138 15.64 -7.01 7.73
N PHE A 139 15.28 -8.15 7.15
CA PHE A 139 14.02 -8.86 7.37
C PHE A 139 14.31 -10.36 7.46
N PRO A 140 13.60 -11.12 8.33
CA PRO A 140 13.73 -12.58 8.39
C PRO A 140 13.50 -13.21 7.01
N PRO A 141 14.26 -14.25 6.59
CA PRO A 141 14.08 -14.90 5.28
C PRO A 141 12.66 -15.41 5.03
N SER A 142 11.94 -15.80 6.09
CA SER A 142 10.53 -16.22 6.02
C SER A 142 9.56 -15.09 5.64
N LEU A 143 9.99 -13.83 5.82
CA LEU A 143 9.21 -12.61 5.59
C LEU A 143 9.88 -11.70 4.55
N SER A 144 10.98 -12.10 3.92
CA SER A 144 11.69 -11.30 2.93
C SER A 144 11.44 -11.82 1.51
N GLU A 145 11.37 -10.91 0.55
CA GLU A 145 11.38 -11.20 -0.88
C GLU A 145 12.38 -10.24 -1.55
N PHE A 146 13.45 -10.80 -2.11
CA PHE A 146 14.56 -10.03 -2.71
C PHE A 146 15.14 -8.94 -1.78
N GLY A 147 15.36 -9.26 -0.50
CA GLY A 147 15.96 -8.34 0.48
C GLY A 147 15.05 -7.17 0.92
N ASN A 148 13.76 -7.23 0.60
CA ASN A 148 12.73 -6.32 1.12
C ASN A 148 11.69 -7.11 1.90
N LEU A 149 10.98 -6.45 2.81
CA LEU A 149 9.83 -7.05 3.48
C LEU A 149 8.83 -7.50 2.41
N ARG A 150 8.48 -8.79 2.43
CA ARG A 150 7.40 -9.34 1.62
C ARG A 150 6.10 -8.67 2.08
N LEU A 151 5.53 -7.84 1.22
CA LEU A 151 4.25 -7.18 1.44
C LEU A 151 3.18 -7.93 0.63
N PRO A 152 2.52 -8.93 1.21
CA PRO A 152 1.49 -9.66 0.48
C PRO A 152 0.28 -8.78 0.18
N ASN A 153 -0.40 -9.07 -0.93
CA ASN A 153 -1.61 -8.36 -1.33
C ASN A 153 -2.79 -8.59 -0.37
N ALA A 154 -2.75 -9.70 0.38
CA ALA A 154 -3.73 -10.04 1.41
C ALA A 154 -3.02 -10.56 2.67
N LYS A 155 -3.50 -10.13 3.84
CA LYS A 155 -2.99 -10.57 5.16
C LYS A 155 -2.96 -12.10 5.31
N SER A 156 -3.88 -12.81 4.64
CA SER A 156 -3.97 -14.27 4.64
C SER A 156 -2.74 -14.98 4.06
N GLU A 157 -1.95 -14.33 3.18
CA GLU A 157 -0.72 -14.95 2.67
C GLU A 157 0.37 -15.05 3.74
N LEU A 158 0.40 -14.14 4.72
CA LEU A 158 1.31 -14.23 5.86
C LEU A 158 1.00 -15.45 6.74
N MET A 159 -0.24 -15.96 6.71
CA MET A 159 -0.60 -17.15 7.47
C MET A 159 0.24 -18.36 7.04
N LYS A 160 0.65 -18.44 5.76
CA LYS A 160 1.56 -19.51 5.30
C LYS A 160 2.94 -19.46 5.96
N CYS A 161 3.37 -18.27 6.41
CA CYS A 161 4.64 -18.07 7.11
C CYS A 161 4.50 -18.23 8.64
N ILE A 162 3.28 -18.05 9.18
CA ILE A 162 2.99 -18.12 10.63
C ILE A 162 2.54 -19.52 11.05
N ILE A 163 1.86 -20.26 10.16
CA ILE A 163 1.40 -21.61 10.41
C ILE A 163 2.64 -22.52 10.47
N GLN A 164 3.03 -22.89 11.68
CA GLN A 164 3.94 -24.01 11.89
C GLN A 164 3.30 -25.30 11.34
N PRO A 165 4.06 -26.22 10.75
CA PRO A 165 3.54 -27.53 10.42
C PRO A 165 3.13 -28.24 11.72
N GLN A 166 1.90 -28.74 11.73
CA GLN A 166 1.27 -29.57 12.77
C GLN A 166 1.09 -28.87 14.13
N GLN A 167 -0.14 -28.41 14.39
CA GLN A 167 -0.61 -28.45 15.77
C GLN A 167 -0.50 -29.91 16.24
N PRO A 168 0.08 -30.18 17.43
CA PRO A 168 0.11 -31.53 17.96
C PRO A 168 -1.32 -32.09 17.98
N GLU A 169 -1.50 -33.34 17.53
CA GLU A 169 -2.80 -33.98 17.61
C GLU A 169 -3.33 -33.87 19.05
N PRO A 170 -4.58 -33.43 19.24
CA PRO A 170 -5.13 -33.28 20.57
C PRO A 170 -5.09 -34.64 21.28
N PRO A 171 -4.81 -34.65 22.60
CA PRO A 171 -4.80 -35.89 23.35
C PRO A 171 -6.15 -36.62 23.22
N PRO A 172 -6.16 -37.96 23.20
CA PRO A 172 -7.38 -38.76 22.97
C PRO A 172 -8.43 -38.58 24.06
N THR A 173 -8.07 -38.00 25.20
CA THR A 173 -8.97 -37.67 26.30
C THR A 173 -8.60 -36.32 26.90
N PHE A 174 -9.60 -35.52 27.26
CA PHE A 174 -9.44 -34.22 27.93
C PHE A 174 -10.65 -33.93 28.83
N ASP A 175 -10.43 -33.34 30.01
CA ASP A 175 -11.49 -33.06 30.99
C ASP A 175 -12.21 -31.72 30.74
N CYS A 176 -11.55 -30.78 30.07
CA CYS A 176 -12.09 -29.45 29.79
C CYS A 176 -11.73 -29.01 28.37
N ARG A 177 -12.68 -28.36 27.69
CA ARG A 177 -12.48 -27.65 26.43
C ARG A 177 -12.70 -26.15 26.67
N ILE A 178 -11.69 -25.35 26.39
CA ILE A 178 -11.77 -23.89 26.44
C ILE A 178 -11.97 -23.38 25.02
N CYS A 179 -13.03 -22.61 24.83
CA CYS A 179 -13.45 -22.09 23.55
C CYS A 179 -13.37 -20.56 23.53
N ASP A 180 -12.86 -19.98 22.45
CA ASP A 180 -13.02 -18.54 22.18
C ASP A 180 -14.43 -18.28 21.65
N GLY A 181 -15.26 -17.61 22.44
CA GLY A 181 -16.66 -17.38 22.12
C GLY A 181 -16.85 -16.53 20.87
N ALA A 182 -16.00 -15.52 20.68
CA ALA A 182 -16.09 -14.63 19.53
C ALA A 182 -15.77 -15.37 18.23
N VAL A 183 -14.78 -16.27 18.26
CA VAL A 183 -14.45 -17.13 17.11
C VAL A 183 -15.63 -18.05 16.78
N ILE A 184 -16.24 -18.70 17.77
CA ILE A 184 -17.39 -19.59 17.54
C ILE A 184 -18.56 -18.83 16.89
N VAL A 185 -18.90 -17.64 17.39
CA VAL A 185 -19.97 -16.81 16.81
C VAL A 185 -19.69 -16.48 15.34
N HIS A 186 -18.42 -16.23 14.99
CA HIS A 186 -18.02 -15.97 13.61
C HIS A 186 -18.01 -17.21 12.72
N CYS A 187 -17.77 -18.40 13.28
CA CYS A 187 -17.70 -19.64 12.51
C CYS A 187 -19.08 -20.27 12.25
N LEU A 188 -20.06 -20.03 13.12
CA LEU A 188 -21.39 -20.66 13.02
C LEU A 188 -22.35 -19.84 12.15
N PRO A 189 -23.24 -20.52 11.39
CA PRO A 189 -24.21 -19.84 10.54
C PRO A 189 -25.26 -19.12 11.38
N VAL A 190 -25.64 -17.91 10.95
CA VAL A 190 -26.72 -17.09 11.54
C VAL A 190 -28.11 -17.43 10.96
N THR A 191 -28.23 -18.52 10.21
CA THR A 191 -29.44 -18.84 9.45
C THR A 191 -30.62 -19.15 10.36
N GLY A 192 -31.70 -18.38 10.25
CA GLY A 192 -32.97 -18.63 10.96
C GLY A 192 -33.07 -18.03 12.37
N ALA A 193 -32.07 -17.25 12.79
CA ALA A 193 -32.10 -16.45 14.02
C ALA A 193 -32.33 -14.97 13.71
N ILE A 194 -33.30 -14.34 14.39
CA ILE A 194 -33.67 -12.93 14.16
C ILE A 194 -33.07 -12.01 15.23
N THR A 195 -32.82 -12.54 16.43
CA THR A 195 -32.25 -11.82 17.57
C THR A 195 -31.07 -12.58 18.16
N PHE A 196 -30.26 -11.91 18.99
CA PHE A 196 -29.14 -12.55 19.66
C PHE A 196 -29.59 -13.68 20.59
N ASP A 197 -30.69 -13.48 21.34
CA ASP A 197 -31.26 -14.52 22.20
C ASP A 197 -31.71 -15.74 21.38
N ASP A 198 -32.37 -15.49 20.24
CA ASP A 198 -32.83 -16.54 19.34
C ASP A 198 -31.65 -17.32 18.71
N TYR A 199 -30.56 -16.62 18.40
CA TYR A 199 -29.30 -17.24 17.94
C TYR A 199 -28.63 -18.05 19.05
N ALA A 200 -28.62 -17.53 20.28
CA ALA A 200 -28.06 -18.20 21.43
C ALA A 200 -28.76 -19.55 21.66
N ASP A 201 -30.09 -19.56 21.66
CA ASP A 201 -30.90 -20.74 21.92
C ASP A 201 -30.89 -21.75 20.77
N LYS A 202 -30.95 -21.28 19.52
CA LYS A 202 -31.05 -22.16 18.34
C LYS A 202 -29.72 -22.67 17.81
N VAL A 203 -28.64 -21.92 18.00
CA VAL A 203 -27.35 -22.19 17.32
C VAL A 203 -26.20 -22.32 18.32
N PHE A 204 -25.95 -21.27 19.12
CA PHE A 204 -24.72 -21.19 19.92
C PHE A 204 -24.71 -22.18 21.10
N ILE A 205 -25.76 -22.20 21.94
CA ILE A 205 -25.85 -23.09 23.10
C ILE A 205 -25.92 -24.57 22.67
N PRO A 206 -26.72 -24.97 21.65
CA PRO A 206 -26.70 -26.34 21.15
C PRO A 206 -25.33 -26.78 20.66
N TYR A 207 -24.58 -25.88 19.98
CA TYR A 207 -23.22 -26.18 19.54
C TYR A 207 -22.27 -26.44 20.71
N LEU A 208 -22.34 -25.64 21.79
CA LEU A 208 -21.52 -25.85 22.98
C LEU A 208 -21.86 -27.15 23.72
N ARG A 209 -23.15 -27.50 23.79
CA ARG A 209 -23.61 -28.75 24.41
C ARG A 209 -23.24 -30.01 23.62
N GLY A 210 -23.06 -29.87 22.30
CA GLY A 210 -22.62 -30.96 21.42
C GLY A 210 -21.12 -31.26 21.48
N GLN A 211 -20.33 -30.52 22.26
CA GLN A 211 -18.90 -30.77 22.40
C GLN A 211 -18.65 -31.97 23.32
N ASP A 212 -17.79 -32.90 22.89
CA ASP A 212 -17.43 -34.07 23.68
C ASP A 212 -16.42 -33.69 24.77
N SER A 213 -16.92 -33.14 25.88
CA SER A 213 -16.11 -32.80 27.05
C SER A 213 -16.96 -32.77 28.32
N ARG A 214 -16.35 -33.08 29.47
CA ARG A 214 -17.01 -32.96 30.78
C ARG A 214 -17.28 -31.52 31.17
N ARG A 215 -16.43 -30.59 30.72
CA ARG A 215 -16.55 -29.16 30.99
C ARG A 215 -16.21 -28.36 29.74
N VAL A 216 -17.05 -27.40 29.40
CA VAL A 216 -16.81 -26.44 28.32
C VAL A 216 -16.81 -25.05 28.92
N ASP A 217 -15.66 -24.37 28.84
CA ASP A 217 -15.51 -22.98 29.25
C ASP A 217 -15.45 -22.10 28.00
N VAL A 218 -16.14 -20.96 28.01
CA VAL A 218 -16.13 -19.98 26.91
C VAL A 218 -15.45 -18.71 27.40
N VAL A 219 -14.46 -18.23 26.64
CA VAL A 219 -13.65 -17.03 26.90
C VAL A 219 -13.98 -15.96 25.88
#